data_AF-A0A0R2BA78-F1
#
_entry.id   AF-A0A0R2BA78-F1
#
_cell.length_a   1.000
_cell.length_b   1.000
_cell.length_c   1.000
_cell.angle_alpha   90.00
_cell.angle_beta   90.00
_cell.angle_gamma   90.00
#
_symmetry.space_group_name_H-M   'P 1'
#
loop_
_entity.id
_entity.type
_entity.pdbx_description
1 polymer ?
#
loop_
_entity_poly.entity_id
_entity_poly.type
_entity_poly.pdbx_seq_one_letter_code
_entity_poly.pdbx_strand_id
1 'polypeptide(L)'
;MEKDENLEQTSEKTEAKKGAIPQELIDRINELSKKKKEGTLTEAEKEEQQELRKTYLAMFRENFRSHVEMLQVYDKDGNEVTPEKVKKIQRERGLRDN
;
A
#
# COMPACT_ATOMS: atom_id res chain seq x y z
N MET A 1 30.57 -21.14 -14.32
CA MET A 1 29.72 -20.35 -15.23
C MET A 1 28.29 -20.16 -14.70
N GLU A 2 27.94 -20.59 -13.49
CA GLU A 2 26.58 -20.48 -12.92
C GLU A 2 26.34 -19.23 -12.05
N LYS A 3 27.21 -18.21 -12.12
CA LYS A 3 27.11 -17.02 -11.24
C LYS A 3 26.33 -15.85 -11.85
N ASP A 4 26.00 -15.92 -13.14
CA ASP A 4 25.43 -14.77 -13.87
C ASP A 4 23.90 -14.82 -13.98
N GLU A 5 23.26 -15.99 -13.85
CA GLU A 5 21.78 -16.12 -13.91
C GLU A 5 21.04 -15.58 -12.68
N ASN A 6 21.73 -15.41 -11.54
CA ASN A 6 21.08 -14.94 -10.30
C ASN A 6 21.08 -13.39 -10.18
N LEU A 7 21.81 -12.67 -11.04
CA LEU A 7 21.78 -11.21 -11.04
C LEU A 7 20.58 -10.66 -11.84
N GLU A 8 20.17 -11.31 -12.92
CA GLU A 8 19.03 -10.85 -13.75
C GLU A 8 17.66 -11.07 -13.09
N GLN A 9 17.51 -12.08 -12.23
CA GLN A 9 16.26 -12.28 -11.48
C GLN A 9 16.05 -11.26 -10.34
N THR A 10 17.11 -10.55 -9.94
CA THR A 10 17.01 -9.51 -8.91
C THR A 10 16.57 -8.16 -9.47
N SER A 11 16.85 -7.88 -10.75
CA SER A 11 16.54 -6.59 -11.39
C SER A 11 15.08 -6.50 -11.86
N GLU A 12 14.45 -7.59 -12.29
CA GLU A 12 13.02 -7.60 -12.66
C GLU A 12 12.09 -7.47 -11.44
N LYS A 13 12.49 -7.99 -10.27
CA LYS A 13 11.73 -7.83 -9.01
C LYS A 13 11.77 -6.41 -8.45
N THR A 14 12.74 -5.58 -8.85
CA THR A 14 12.88 -4.20 -8.38
C THR A 14 12.02 -3.20 -9.13
N GLU A 15 11.67 -3.45 -10.40
CA GLU A 15 10.86 -2.55 -11.23
C GLU A 15 9.39 -2.45 -10.77
N ALA A 16 8.81 -3.53 -10.24
CA ALA A 16 7.43 -3.56 -9.75
C ALA A 16 7.20 -2.77 -8.44
N LYS A 17 8.25 -2.24 -7.79
CA LYS A 17 8.21 -1.64 -6.45
C LYS A 17 7.96 -0.12 -6.40
N LYS A 18 7.59 0.55 -7.49
CA LYS A 18 7.49 2.03 -7.51
C LYS A 18 6.30 2.62 -6.71
N GLY A 19 5.44 1.77 -6.14
CA GLY A 19 4.38 2.16 -5.19
C GLY A 19 4.06 1.04 -4.19
N ALA A 20 4.93 0.06 -4.01
CA ALA A 20 4.66 -1.10 -3.16
C ALA A 20 5.17 -0.85 -1.74
N ILE A 21 4.35 -1.19 -0.75
CA ILE A 21 4.77 -1.17 0.66
C ILE A 21 5.92 -2.19 0.83
N PRO A 22 7.03 -1.84 1.52
CA PRO A 22 8.15 -2.75 1.71
C PRO A 22 7.71 -4.04 2.39
N GLN A 23 8.08 -5.18 1.81
CA GLN A 23 7.72 -6.49 2.35
C GLN A 23 8.30 -6.70 3.76
N GLU A 24 9.54 -6.26 3.98
CA GLU A 24 10.22 -6.32 5.29
C GLU A 24 9.43 -5.62 6.40
N LEU A 25 8.78 -4.50 6.08
CA LEU A 25 7.94 -3.75 7.02
C LEU A 25 6.70 -4.57 7.40
N ILE A 26 6.07 -5.22 6.42
CA ILE A 26 4.89 -6.08 6.64
C ILE A 26 5.27 -7.29 7.49
N ASP A 27 6.38 -7.94 7.15
CA ASP A 27 6.87 -9.13 7.85
C ASP A 27 7.17 -8.79 9.31
N ARG A 28 7.85 -7.66 9.57
CA ARG A 28 8.13 -7.19 10.92
C ARG A 28 6.86 -6.88 11.73
N ILE A 29 5.86 -6.24 11.11
CA ILE A 29 4.56 -6.00 11.77
C ILE A 29 3.89 -7.33 12.13
N ASN A 30 3.99 -8.35 11.27
CA ASN A 30 3.41 -9.66 11.52
C ASN A 30 4.12 -10.40 12.65
N GLU A 31 5.45 -10.36 12.70
CA GLU A 31 6.25 -10.90 13.82
C GLU A 31 5.84 -10.28 15.16
N LEU A 32 5.79 -8.95 15.22
CA LEU A 32 5.37 -8.22 16.43
C LEU A 32 3.90 -8.51 16.78
N SER A 33 3.04 -8.69 15.78
CA SER A 33 1.63 -9.06 16.00
C SER A 33 1.49 -10.47 16.54
N LYS A 34 2.35 -11.41 16.11
CA LYS A 34 2.41 -12.77 16.65
C LYS A 34 2.89 -12.77 18.10
N LYS A 35 3.97 -12.05 18.41
CA LYS A 35 4.46 -11.86 19.80
C LYS A 35 3.39 -11.24 20.71
N LYS A 36 2.66 -10.24 20.20
CA LYS A 36 1.51 -9.63 20.91
C LYS A 36 0.42 -10.66 21.23
N LYS A 37 0.11 -11.54 20.28
CA LYS A 37 -0.89 -12.61 20.46
C LYS A 37 -0.43 -13.67 21.46
N GLU A 38 0.87 -13.95 21.50
CA GLU A 38 1.51 -14.88 22.44
C GLU A 38 1.76 -14.26 23.83
N GLY A 39 1.56 -12.95 23.98
CA GLY A 39 1.73 -12.23 25.26
C GLY A 39 3.19 -11.94 25.64
N THR A 40 4.15 -12.17 24.73
CA THR A 40 5.60 -12.00 24.97
C THR A 40 6.14 -10.65 24.47
N LEU A 41 5.24 -9.73 24.12
CA LEU A 41 5.61 -8.41 23.57
C LEU A 41 6.11 -7.48 24.68
N THR A 42 7.31 -6.93 24.49
CA THR A 42 7.86 -5.90 25.38
C THR A 42 7.29 -4.51 25.05
N GLU A 43 7.38 -3.57 25.99
CA GLU A 43 6.87 -2.20 25.76
C GLU A 43 7.64 -1.49 24.63
N ALA A 44 8.96 -1.73 24.51
CA ALA A 44 9.77 -1.22 23.40
C ALA A 44 9.32 -1.76 22.03
N GLU A 45 9.04 -3.07 21.95
CA GLU A 45 8.52 -3.70 20.71
C GLU A 45 7.09 -3.23 20.38
N LYS A 46 6.31 -2.84 21.38
CA LYS A 46 4.98 -2.26 21.19
C LYS A 46 5.04 -0.86 20.62
N GLU A 47 6.00 -0.04 21.06
CA GLU A 47 6.29 1.27 20.45
C GLU A 47 6.77 1.10 19.01
N GLU A 48 7.70 0.17 18.76
CA GLU A 48 8.17 -0.20 17.41
C GLU A 48 6.98 -0.61 16.52
N GLN A 49 6.09 -1.47 17.02
CA GLN A 49 4.91 -1.91 16.29
C GLN A 49 3.99 -0.74 15.93
N GLN A 50 3.82 0.24 16.81
CA GLN A 50 2.99 1.41 16.55
C GLN A 50 3.57 2.29 15.45
N GLU A 51 4.86 2.57 15.50
CA GLU A 51 5.53 3.39 14.47
C GLU A 51 5.54 2.69 13.11
N LEU A 52 5.79 1.37 13.07
CA LEU A 52 5.71 0.58 11.86
C LEU A 52 4.30 0.59 11.26
N ARG A 53 3.26 0.44 12.09
CA ARG A 53 1.86 0.51 11.65
C ARG A 53 1.48 1.89 11.13
N LYS A 54 1.97 2.95 11.76
CA LYS A 54 1.73 4.33 11.30
C LYS A 54 2.35 4.56 9.93
N THR A 55 3.58 4.09 9.73
CA THR A 55 4.29 4.15 8.44
C THR A 55 3.55 3.34 7.37
N TYR A 56 3.18 2.10 7.68
CA TYR A 56 2.35 1.26 6.80
C TYR A 56 1.07 1.98 6.35
N LEU A 57 0.32 2.54 7.29
CA LEU A 57 -0.95 3.20 6.99
C LEU A 57 -0.77 4.49 6.19
N ALA A 58 0.32 5.22 6.38
CA ALA A 58 0.63 6.39 5.56
C ALA A 58 0.85 5.98 4.09
N MET A 59 1.73 5.02 3.86
CA MET A 59 2.03 4.49 2.52
C MET A 59 0.78 3.86 1.87
N PHE A 60 0.03 3.07 2.65
CA PHE A 60 -1.21 2.46 2.18
C PHE A 60 -2.24 3.51 1.75
N ARG A 61 -2.45 4.58 2.54
CA ARG A 61 -3.41 5.64 2.20
C ARG A 61 -2.99 6.41 0.94
N GLU A 62 -1.71 6.69 0.78
CA GLU A 62 -1.18 7.36 -0.40
C GLU A 62 -1.42 6.52 -1.66
N ASN A 63 -1.05 5.24 -1.60
CA ASN A 63 -1.30 4.29 -2.68
C ASN A 63 -2.79 4.12 -2.95
N PHE A 64 -3.61 3.91 -1.92
CA PHE A 64 -5.05 3.73 -2.10
C PHE A 64 -5.71 4.96 -2.72
N ARG A 65 -5.26 6.17 -2.33
CA ARG A 65 -5.75 7.42 -2.89
C ARG A 65 -5.49 7.50 -4.40
N SER A 66 -4.28 7.17 -4.85
CA SER A 66 -3.96 7.20 -6.29
C SER A 66 -4.83 6.21 -7.08
N HIS A 67 -5.09 5.02 -6.51
CA HIS A 67 -5.97 4.02 -7.14
C HIS A 67 -7.43 4.50 -7.21
N VAL A 68 -7.97 5.04 -6.11
CA VAL A 68 -9.35 5.57 -6.08
C VAL A 68 -9.53 6.73 -7.05
N GLU A 69 -8.51 7.58 -7.21
CA GLU A 69 -8.55 8.70 -8.15
C GLU A 69 -8.61 8.25 -9.62
N MET A 70 -8.23 7.00 -9.95
CA MET A 70 -8.31 6.45 -11.31
C MET A 70 -9.60 5.67 -11.61
N LEU A 71 -10.42 5.36 -10.60
CA LEU A 71 -11.61 4.53 -10.75
C LEU A 71 -12.91 5.38 -10.76
N GLN A 72 -13.93 4.85 -11.42
CA GLN A 72 -15.31 5.32 -11.31
C GLN A 72 -16.14 4.24 -10.63
N VAL A 73 -16.97 4.64 -9.67
CA VAL A 73 -17.78 3.71 -8.86
C VAL A 73 -19.23 3.83 -9.31
N TYR A 74 -19.83 2.69 -9.65
CA TYR A 74 -21.24 2.59 -10.04
C TYR A 74 -21.99 1.73 -9.02
N ASP A 75 -23.25 2.07 -8.75
CA ASP A 75 -24.14 1.23 -7.94
C ASP A 75 -24.66 0.04 -8.76
N LYS A 76 -25.50 -0.80 -8.12
CA LYS A 76 -26.09 -1.99 -8.78
C LYS A 76 -27.09 -1.62 -9.88
N ASP A 77 -27.62 -0.41 -9.83
CA ASP A 77 -28.61 0.12 -10.77
C ASP A 77 -27.92 0.84 -11.96
N GLY A 78 -26.59 0.95 -11.94
CA GLY A 78 -25.77 1.55 -12.99
C GLY A 78 -25.56 3.06 -12.84
N ASN A 79 -25.97 3.67 -11.72
CA ASN A 79 -25.73 5.09 -11.47
C ASN A 79 -24.31 5.31 -10.96
N GLU A 80 -23.64 6.35 -11.45
CA GLU A 80 -22.31 6.72 -10.97
C GLU A 80 -22.40 7.32 -9.55
N VAL A 81 -21.88 6.59 -8.57
CA VAL A 81 -21.80 6.98 -7.15
C VAL A 81 -20.38 7.35 -6.73
N THR A 82 -19.49 7.65 -7.69
CA THR A 82 -18.17 8.21 -7.42
C THR A 82 -18.31 9.46 -6.53
N PRO A 83 -17.63 9.54 -5.38
CA PRO A 83 -17.74 10.71 -4.50
C PRO A 83 -17.32 12.00 -5.19
N GLU A 84 -18.04 13.11 -4.94
CA GLU A 84 -17.77 14.42 -5.58
C GLU A 84 -16.33 14.92 -5.39
N LYS A 85 -15.72 14.61 -4.25
CA LYS A 85 -14.30 14.93 -3.98
C LYS A 85 -13.36 14.26 -5.00
N VAL A 86 -13.64 13.01 -5.36
CA VAL A 86 -12.85 12.24 -6.32
C VAL A 86 -13.08 12.78 -7.73
N LYS A 87 -14.33 13.07 -8.10
CA LYS A 87 -14.66 13.69 -9.41
C LYS A 87 -13.94 15.02 -9.61
N LYS A 88 -13.87 15.88 -8.57
CA LYS A 88 -13.13 17.16 -8.63
C LYS A 88 -11.64 16.95 -8.90
N ILE A 89 -11.01 16.01 -8.18
CA ILE A 89 -9.59 15.68 -8.36
C ILE A 89 -9.34 15.13 -9.77
N GLN A 90 -10.23 14.28 -10.29
CA GLN A 90 -10.13 13.76 -11.66
C GLN A 90 -10.19 14.89 -12.71
N ARG A 91 -11.10 15.85 -12.56
CA ARG A 91 -11.18 17.04 -13.44
C ARG A 91 -9.92 17.90 -13.36
N GLU A 92 -9.43 18.18 -12.15
CA GLU A 92 -8.19 18.96 -11.94
C GLU A 92 -6.98 18.29 -12.59
N ARG A 93 -6.96 16.95 -12.67
CA ARG A 93 -5.91 16.16 -13.33
C ARG A 93 -6.15 15.89 -14.82
N GLY A 94 -7.24 16.40 -15.40
CA GLY A 94 -7.59 16.15 -16.81
C GLY A 94 -7.96 14.70 -17.12
N LEU A 95 -8.34 13.91 -16.11
CA LEU A 95 -8.79 12.51 -16.26
C LEU A 95 -10.29 12.41 -16.56
N ARG A 96 -11.00 13.54 -16.59
CA ARG A 96 -12.44 13.62 -16.77
C ARG A 96 -12.82 14.94 -17.42
N ASP A 97 -13.53 14.85 -18.55
CA ASP A 97 -13.95 16.01 -19.36
C ASP A 97 -15.38 16.50 -19.04
N ASN A 98 -16.16 15.71 -18.29
CA ASN A 98 -17.56 15.98 -17.94
C ASN A 98 -17.74 16.66 -16.58
#